data_AF-A0A7C7SXM8-F1
#
_entry.id   AF-A0A7C7SXM8-F1
#
_cell.length_a   1.000
_cell.length_b   1.000
_cell.length_c   1.000
_cell.angle_alpha   90.00
_cell.angle_beta   90.00
_cell.angle_gamma   90.00
#
_symmetry.space_group_name_H-M   'P 1'
#
loop_
_entity.id
_entity.type
_entity.pdbx_description
1 polymer ?
#
loop_
_entity_poly.entity_id
_entity_poly.type
_entity_poly.pdbx_seq_one_letter_code
_entity_poly.pdbx_strand_id
1 'polypeptide(L)'
;MCRTSQTSPCQQTILRAMPKLLRQILRCHREELFMNADEKTADSPVRRGRRVTAVLFALVAFVLTVCGIYSNWESWNVDWYERTFWPDNSIEVVDDNSELFAPSVPTFDMAHVSIPVAEILSGGVMKDSIPALTDPKMSLVGEATYLADEERVIGIVAGGEARAYPLQILDYHEIINDDVNGIPVVVTYCPLCDSSAVFDRRTKIGKREFGVSGLLYNNNVLMYDRGGQPESLWSQVMASGVSGPANTKSLNALPLEVTTWKDWRSRHPDTKVVSIETGHDREYHSRPSADDGVH
;
A
#
# COMPACT_ATOMS: atom_id res chain seq x y z
N MET A 1 -2.61 -0.04 49.02
CA MET A 1 -3.61 1.05 49.20
C MET A 1 -3.15 2.25 48.37
N CYS A 2 -3.73 2.43 47.18
CA CYS A 2 -3.52 3.63 46.35
C CYS A 2 -4.13 4.84 47.05
N ARG A 3 -3.36 5.92 47.24
CA ARG A 3 -3.90 7.26 47.51
C ARG A 3 -3.99 8.00 46.18
N THR A 4 -5.21 8.28 45.75
CA THR A 4 -5.55 9.21 44.69
C THR A 4 -5.10 10.62 45.07
N SER A 5 -4.21 11.25 44.29
CA SER A 5 -3.88 12.67 44.41
C SER A 5 -5.01 13.51 43.83
N GLN A 6 -5.70 14.27 44.67
CA GLN A 6 -6.70 15.26 44.24
C GLN A 6 -6.00 16.43 43.54
N THR A 7 -6.41 16.73 42.30
CA THR A 7 -5.98 17.93 41.55
C THR A 7 -6.51 19.20 42.21
N SER A 8 -5.72 20.28 42.22
CA SER A 8 -6.08 21.53 42.91
C SER A 8 -7.26 22.26 42.24
N PRO A 9 -8.01 23.12 42.96
CA PRO A 9 -9.15 23.87 42.41
C PRO A 9 -8.79 24.76 41.21
N CYS A 10 -7.53 25.19 41.13
CA CYS A 10 -7.01 25.97 40.01
C CYS A 10 -6.90 25.13 38.72
N GLN A 11 -6.47 23.87 38.83
CA GLN A 11 -6.34 22.94 37.70
C GLN A 11 -7.72 22.57 37.10
N GLN A 12 -8.75 22.41 37.93
CA GLN A 12 -10.11 22.09 37.47
C GLN A 12 -10.77 23.25 36.72
N THR A 13 -10.40 24.50 37.02
CA THR A 13 -10.96 25.69 36.36
C THR A 13 -10.37 25.88 34.96
N ILE A 14 -9.07 25.62 34.80
CA ILE A 14 -8.37 25.65 33.50
C ILE A 14 -8.92 24.56 32.56
N LEU A 15 -9.08 23.33 33.07
CA LEU A 15 -9.64 22.20 32.30
C LEU A 15 -11.07 22.45 31.78
N ARG A 16 -11.88 23.22 32.50
CA ARG A 16 -13.27 23.55 32.09
C ARG A 16 -13.35 24.63 31.02
N ALA A 17 -12.31 25.46 30.86
CA ALA A 17 -12.30 26.56 29.89
C ALA A 17 -11.72 26.16 28.51
N MET A 18 -10.85 25.15 28.47
CA MET A 18 -10.16 24.69 27.25
C MET A 18 -11.08 24.27 26.08
N PRO A 19 -12.22 23.58 26.29
CA PRO A 19 -13.06 23.13 25.17
C PRO A 19 -13.70 24.28 24.39
N LYS A 20 -14.02 25.40 25.06
CA LYS A 20 -14.63 26.58 24.43
C LYS A 20 -13.61 27.33 23.56
N LEU A 21 -12.38 27.44 24.06
CA LEU A 21 -11.28 28.09 23.33
C LEU A 21 -10.88 27.29 22.09
N LEU A 22 -10.79 25.96 22.22
CA LEU A 22 -10.39 25.09 21.10
C LEU A 22 -11.47 24.99 20.02
N ARG A 23 -12.75 24.97 20.39
CA ARG A 23 -13.87 25.06 19.41
C ARG A 23 -13.81 26.35 18.60
N GLN A 24 -13.39 27.45 19.22
CA GLN A 24 -13.26 28.75 18.53
C GLN A 24 -12.08 28.76 17.55
N ILE A 25 -10.97 28.11 17.92
CA ILE A 25 -9.78 27.93 17.07
C ILE A 25 -10.07 27.01 15.87
N LEU A 26 -10.75 25.88 16.10
CA LEU A 26 -11.09 24.92 15.05
C LEU A 26 -12.14 25.47 14.08
N ARG A 27 -13.07 26.32 14.55
CA ARG A 27 -14.03 27.01 13.68
C ARG A 27 -13.34 27.97 12.71
N CYS A 28 -12.34 28.72 13.18
CA CYS A 28 -11.53 29.57 12.31
C CYS A 28 -10.69 28.78 11.30
N HIS A 29 -10.20 27.60 11.66
CA HIS A 29 -9.39 26.78 10.75
C HIS A 29 -10.22 26.08 9.67
N ARG A 30 -11.46 25.69 10.00
CA ARG A 30 -12.42 25.11 9.05
C ARG A 30 -12.84 26.12 7.98
N GLU A 31 -13.08 27.38 8.35
CA GLU A 31 -13.44 28.44 7.40
C GLU A 31 -12.27 28.78 6.44
N GLU A 32 -11.02 28.56 6.85
CA GLU A 32 -9.81 28.78 6.04
C GLU A 32 -9.60 27.71 4.94
N LEU A 33 -10.08 26.48 5.16
CA LEU A 33 -9.99 25.36 4.20
C LEU A 33 -10.98 25.45 3.04
N PHE A 34 -12.05 26.22 3.18
CA PHE A 34 -13.12 26.35 2.18
C PHE A 34 -13.12 27.70 1.43
N MET A 35 -12.09 28.54 1.61
CA MET A 35 -11.97 29.83 0.90
C MET A 35 -11.18 29.73 -0.41
N ASN A 36 -11.70 30.38 -1.45
CA ASN A 36 -11.06 30.49 -2.76
C ASN A 36 -9.81 31.38 -2.72
N ALA A 37 -8.89 31.18 -3.67
CA ALA A 37 -7.56 31.78 -3.70
C ALA A 37 -7.55 33.33 -3.75
N ASP A 38 -8.61 33.96 -4.27
CA ASP A 38 -8.67 35.41 -4.50
C ASP A 38 -9.04 36.25 -3.25
N GLU A 39 -9.47 35.64 -2.14
CA GLU A 39 -9.82 36.35 -0.89
C GLU A 39 -8.65 36.53 0.10
N LYS A 40 -7.45 36.03 -0.25
CA LYS A 40 -6.27 36.02 0.62
C LYS A 40 -5.47 37.33 0.58
N THR A 41 -6.06 38.45 0.96
CA THR A 41 -5.32 39.72 1.13
C THR A 41 -4.83 39.95 2.58
N ALA A 42 -3.79 40.78 2.74
CA ALA A 42 -2.92 40.83 3.91
C ALA A 42 -3.54 41.36 5.22
N ASP A 43 -4.69 42.05 5.17
CA ASP A 43 -5.36 42.64 6.35
C ASP A 43 -6.71 41.97 6.68
N SER A 44 -6.88 40.70 6.30
CA SER A 44 -8.10 39.96 6.61
C SER A 44 -8.24 39.67 8.12
N PRO A 45 -9.49 39.60 8.64
CA PRO A 45 -9.78 39.27 10.05
C PRO A 45 -9.10 37.98 10.54
N VAL A 46 -8.86 37.05 9.60
CA VAL A 46 -8.24 35.73 9.81
C VAL A 46 -6.77 35.84 10.25
N ARG A 47 -5.97 36.73 9.64
CA ARG A 47 -4.56 36.92 10.05
C ARG A 47 -4.44 37.60 11.42
N ARG A 48 -5.40 38.44 11.79
CA ARG A 48 -5.48 39.07 13.12
C ARG A 48 -5.78 38.04 14.20
N GLY A 49 -6.62 37.05 13.91
CA GLY A 49 -6.86 35.87 14.76
C GLY A 49 -5.60 35.02 14.97
N ARG A 50 -4.80 34.81 13.92
CA ARG A 50 -3.58 33.99 13.92
C ARG A 50 -2.50 34.48 14.92
N ARG A 51 -2.40 35.79 15.14
CA ARG A 51 -1.49 36.39 16.15
C ARG A 51 -2.01 36.19 17.58
N VAL A 52 -3.32 36.19 17.79
CA VAL A 52 -3.95 35.98 19.09
C VAL A 52 -3.85 34.50 19.52
N THR A 53 -4.00 33.57 18.57
CA THR A 53 -3.90 32.13 18.84
C THR A 53 -2.48 31.68 19.20
N ALA A 54 -1.45 32.26 18.55
CA ALA A 54 -0.05 31.95 18.85
C ALA A 54 0.39 32.47 20.23
N VAL A 55 -0.10 33.64 20.65
CA VAL A 55 0.17 34.22 21.99
C VAL A 55 -0.52 33.41 23.09
N LEU A 56 -1.74 32.91 22.84
CA LEU A 56 -2.44 32.01 23.76
C LEU A 56 -1.76 30.65 23.92
N PHE A 57 -1.24 30.07 22.83
CA PHE A 57 -0.45 28.84 22.90
C PHE A 57 0.84 29.01 23.70
N ALA A 58 1.55 30.13 23.51
CA ALA A 58 2.77 30.44 24.25
C ALA A 58 2.51 30.66 25.75
N LEU A 59 1.39 31.31 26.12
CA LEU A 59 1.00 31.51 27.52
C LEU A 59 0.58 30.21 28.20
N VAL A 60 -0.12 29.31 27.50
CA VAL A 60 -0.50 27.98 28.02
C VAL A 60 0.74 27.11 28.22
N ALA A 61 1.68 27.10 27.27
CA ALA A 61 2.95 26.40 27.39
C ALA A 61 3.81 26.93 28.56
N PHE A 62 3.82 28.25 28.78
CA PHE A 62 4.54 28.89 29.88
C PHE A 62 3.96 28.52 31.25
N VAL A 63 2.63 28.52 31.40
CA VAL A 63 1.95 28.13 32.65
C VAL A 63 2.17 26.65 32.98
N LEU A 64 2.18 25.76 31.97
CA LEU A 64 2.44 24.34 32.15
C LEU A 64 3.89 24.05 32.60
N THR A 65 4.84 24.89 32.15
CA THR A 65 6.26 24.80 32.54
C THR A 65 6.48 25.28 33.98
N VAL A 66 5.84 26.37 34.38
CA VAL A 66 5.93 26.92 35.75
C VAL A 66 5.23 26.03 36.79
N CYS A 67 4.21 25.26 36.40
CA CYS A 67 3.48 24.35 37.29
C CYS A 67 4.06 22.92 37.38
N GLY A 68 5.20 22.62 36.72
CA GLY A 68 5.90 21.34 36.88
C GLY A 68 5.18 20.11 36.32
N ILE A 69 4.26 20.28 35.36
CA ILE A 69 3.44 19.19 34.77
C ILE A 69 4.14 18.58 33.53
N TYR A 70 5.47 18.40 33.57
CA TYR A 70 6.24 17.86 32.45
C TYR A 70 6.67 16.41 32.66
N SER A 71 5.72 15.56 33.08
CA SER A 71 5.94 14.11 33.14
C SER A 71 4.69 13.31 32.75
N ASN A 72 4.13 13.58 31.54
CA ASN A 72 3.39 12.61 30.71
C ASN A 72 2.69 13.23 29.48
N TRP A 73 3.32 14.19 28.80
CA TRP A 73 2.64 14.91 27.72
C TRP A 73 2.24 14.03 26.50
N GLU A 74 2.89 12.89 26.29
CA GLU A 74 2.56 11.94 25.21
C GLU A 74 1.29 11.11 25.49
N SER A 75 0.98 10.79 26.75
CA SER A 75 -0.17 9.93 27.08
C SER A 75 -1.51 10.69 27.12
N TRP A 76 -1.47 12.00 27.40
CA TRP A 76 -2.69 12.82 27.52
C TRP A 76 -3.22 13.32 26.16
N ASN A 77 -2.37 13.41 25.14
CA ASN A 77 -2.81 13.82 23.81
C ASN A 77 -3.67 12.77 23.12
N VAL A 78 -3.40 11.48 23.37
CA VAL A 78 -4.11 10.37 22.71
C VAL A 78 -5.50 10.14 23.31
N ASP A 79 -5.62 10.08 24.65
CA ASP A 79 -6.91 9.88 25.34
C ASP A 79 -7.87 11.09 25.16
N TRP A 80 -7.34 12.30 25.01
CA TRP A 80 -8.15 13.48 24.73
C TRP A 80 -8.61 13.56 23.26
N TYR A 81 -7.78 13.09 22.31
CA TYR A 81 -8.14 13.05 20.89
C TYR A 81 -9.28 12.06 20.63
N GLU A 82 -9.22 10.85 21.22
CA GLU A 82 -10.27 9.83 21.06
C GLU A 82 -11.62 10.26 21.66
N ARG A 83 -11.62 10.82 22.88
CA ARG A 83 -12.87 11.25 23.53
C ARG A 83 -13.52 12.48 22.90
N THR A 84 -12.76 13.30 22.16
CA THR A 84 -13.27 14.55 21.58
C THR A 84 -13.76 14.36 20.14
N PHE A 85 -13.16 13.44 19.39
CA PHE A 85 -13.56 13.15 18.01
C PHE A 85 -14.54 11.96 17.87
N TRP A 86 -14.73 11.13 18.91
CA TRP A 86 -15.69 10.04 18.88
C TRP A 86 -16.45 9.82 20.22
N PRO A 87 -17.30 10.76 20.68
CA PRO A 87 -18.10 10.55 21.87
C PRO A 87 -19.44 9.90 21.50
N ASP A 88 -19.54 8.60 21.81
CA ASP A 88 -20.78 7.81 21.93
C ASP A 88 -21.42 7.29 20.64
N ASN A 89 -21.34 5.96 20.46
CA ASN A 89 -22.29 5.18 19.66
C ASN A 89 -22.71 3.98 20.51
N SER A 90 -23.55 4.24 21.53
CA SER A 90 -24.47 3.22 22.04
C SER A 90 -25.49 2.88 20.94
N ILE A 91 -25.15 1.90 20.10
CA ILE A 91 -26.13 1.12 19.34
C ILE A 91 -26.15 -0.25 20.01
N GLU A 92 -27.34 -0.70 20.41
CA GLU A 92 -27.55 -2.03 20.98
C GLU A 92 -26.96 -3.08 20.03
N VAL A 93 -26.00 -3.85 20.54
CA VAL A 93 -25.38 -4.96 19.83
C VAL A 93 -26.43 -6.07 19.75
N VAL A 94 -27.17 -6.12 18.65
CA VAL A 94 -27.69 -7.38 18.15
C VAL A 94 -26.48 -8.13 17.60
N ASP A 95 -26.12 -9.20 18.30
CA ASP A 95 -25.05 -10.12 17.99
C ASP A 95 -25.32 -10.82 16.65
N ASP A 96 -24.98 -10.18 15.52
CA ASP A 96 -25.05 -10.81 14.20
C ASP A 96 -24.08 -10.18 13.20
N ASN A 97 -22.81 -9.94 13.58
CA ASN A 97 -21.75 -9.53 12.65
C ASN A 97 -20.34 -9.92 13.11
N SER A 98 -20.21 -10.98 13.90
CA SER A 98 -18.89 -11.54 14.27
C SER A 98 -18.17 -12.24 13.11
N GLU A 99 -18.76 -12.28 11.90
CA GLU A 99 -18.14 -12.85 10.70
C GLU A 99 -17.54 -11.81 9.73
N LEU A 100 -17.76 -10.50 9.92
CA LEU A 100 -17.30 -9.48 8.94
C LEU A 100 -15.98 -8.77 9.26
N PHE A 101 -15.45 -8.92 10.48
CA PHE A 101 -14.14 -8.36 10.86
C PHE A 101 -13.41 -9.23 11.89
N ALA A 102 -13.39 -10.55 11.69
CA ALA A 102 -12.31 -11.33 12.27
C ALA A 102 -10.99 -10.85 11.63
N PRO A 103 -9.95 -10.45 12.39
CA PRO A 103 -8.62 -10.33 11.81
C PRO A 103 -8.29 -11.72 11.27
N SER A 104 -8.17 -11.86 9.96
CA SER A 104 -7.67 -13.09 9.39
C SER A 104 -6.36 -13.41 10.08
N VAL A 105 -6.31 -14.55 10.77
CA VAL A 105 -5.06 -15.18 11.21
C VAL A 105 -4.10 -15.06 10.03
N PRO A 106 -2.85 -14.57 10.20
CA PRO A 106 -2.01 -14.32 9.05
C PRO A 106 -1.85 -15.62 8.27
N THR A 107 -2.26 -15.62 7.00
CA THR A 107 -2.10 -16.74 6.07
C THR A 107 -0.60 -17.03 5.85
N PHE A 108 0.20 -16.00 6.09
CA PHE A 108 1.66 -16.01 6.02
C PHE A 108 2.28 -16.28 7.38
N ASP A 109 3.32 -17.12 7.42
CA ASP A 109 4.10 -17.33 8.65
C ASP A 109 4.97 -16.10 8.97
N MET A 110 4.46 -15.24 9.86
CA MET A 110 5.17 -14.05 10.32
C MET A 110 6.10 -14.31 11.52
N ALA A 111 6.14 -15.54 12.04
CA ALA A 111 7.01 -15.90 13.15
C ALA A 111 8.45 -16.18 12.68
N HIS A 112 8.60 -16.68 11.44
CA HIS A 112 9.90 -17.04 10.86
C HIS A 112 10.22 -16.20 9.63
N VAL A 113 10.44 -14.90 9.83
CA VAL A 113 10.72 -13.93 8.76
C VAL A 113 12.21 -13.54 8.77
N SER A 114 12.86 -13.49 7.60
CA SER A 114 14.27 -13.09 7.46
C SER A 114 14.50 -11.60 7.25
N ILE A 115 13.43 -10.80 7.19
CA ILE A 115 13.42 -9.35 7.07
C ILE A 115 12.74 -8.72 8.30
N PRO A 116 13.02 -7.46 8.65
CA PRO A 116 12.40 -6.82 9.81
C PRO A 116 10.87 -6.73 9.65
N VAL A 117 10.12 -7.43 10.50
CA VAL A 117 8.65 -7.48 10.42
C VAL A 117 8.01 -6.09 10.53
N ALA A 118 8.61 -5.19 11.32
CA ALA A 118 8.14 -3.81 11.48
C ALA A 118 8.27 -2.95 10.20
N GLU A 119 9.05 -3.40 9.22
CA GLU A 119 9.22 -2.75 7.92
C GLU A 119 8.34 -3.37 6.83
N ILE A 120 7.58 -4.43 7.15
CA ILE A 120 6.57 -4.99 6.26
C ILE A 120 5.30 -4.16 6.42
N LEU A 121 4.91 -3.48 5.36
CA LEU A 121 3.77 -2.55 5.36
C LEU A 121 2.64 -3.11 4.50
N SER A 122 1.40 -2.74 4.82
CA SER A 122 0.27 -2.95 3.91
C SER A 122 0.36 -1.98 2.75
N GLY A 123 0.15 -2.47 1.52
CA GLY A 123 0.03 -1.67 0.31
C GLY A 123 -1.39 -1.12 0.08
N GLY A 124 -2.28 -1.18 1.08
CA GLY A 124 -3.64 -0.68 1.00
C GLY A 124 -4.66 -1.66 0.39
N VAL A 125 -4.20 -2.82 -0.09
CA VAL A 125 -5.03 -3.86 -0.70
C VAL A 125 -4.92 -5.17 0.07
N MET A 126 -5.96 -6.01 -0.01
CA MET A 126 -5.91 -7.34 0.59
C MET A 126 -5.19 -8.32 -0.34
N LYS A 127 -4.82 -9.48 0.20
CA LYS A 127 -4.32 -10.63 -0.57
C LYS A 127 -5.26 -10.94 -1.73
N ASP A 128 -4.69 -11.09 -2.92
CA ASP A 128 -5.36 -11.35 -4.21
C ASP A 128 -6.45 -10.32 -4.63
N SER A 129 -6.56 -9.15 -3.97
CA SER A 129 -7.39 -8.05 -4.49
C SER A 129 -6.91 -7.54 -5.84
N ILE A 130 -5.60 -7.67 -6.10
CA ILE A 130 -4.97 -7.51 -7.41
C ILE A 130 -4.76 -8.92 -7.97
N PRO A 131 -5.58 -9.36 -8.95
CA PRO A 131 -5.58 -10.75 -9.37
C PRO A 131 -4.36 -11.04 -10.25
N ALA A 132 -3.45 -11.88 -9.76
CA ALA A 132 -2.35 -12.38 -10.60
C ALA A 132 -2.88 -13.24 -11.76
N LEU A 133 -2.35 -13.04 -12.96
CA LEU A 133 -2.70 -13.87 -14.12
C LEU A 133 -1.95 -15.21 -14.07
N THR A 134 -2.61 -16.26 -14.53
CA THR A 134 -2.01 -17.59 -14.68
C THR A 134 -2.34 -18.15 -16.04
N ASP A 135 -1.31 -18.55 -16.77
CA ASP A 135 -1.35 -19.05 -18.15
C ASP A 135 -2.24 -18.16 -19.05
N PRO A 136 -1.96 -16.84 -19.13
CA PRO A 136 -2.82 -15.91 -19.85
C PRO A 136 -2.82 -16.20 -21.35
N LYS A 137 -3.89 -15.80 -22.04
CA LYS A 137 -3.95 -15.84 -23.50
C LYS A 137 -2.87 -14.97 -24.11
N MET A 138 -2.38 -15.41 -25.26
CA MET A 138 -1.24 -14.81 -25.95
C MET A 138 -1.64 -14.50 -27.38
N SER A 139 -1.33 -13.28 -27.82
CA SER A 139 -1.57 -12.79 -29.18
C SER A 139 -0.29 -12.82 -30.00
N LEU A 140 -0.44 -13.00 -31.30
CA LEU A 140 0.64 -12.75 -32.25
C LEU A 140 0.81 -11.23 -32.47
N VAL A 141 1.97 -10.82 -32.99
CA VAL A 141 2.29 -9.39 -33.21
C VAL A 141 1.20 -8.67 -34.02
N GLY A 142 0.67 -9.29 -35.08
CA GLY A 142 -0.36 -8.69 -35.93
C GLY A 142 -1.75 -8.58 -35.28
N GLU A 143 -2.00 -9.32 -34.21
CA GLU A 143 -3.27 -9.31 -33.46
C GLU A 143 -3.23 -8.33 -32.28
N ALA A 144 -2.05 -7.89 -31.88
CA ALA A 144 -1.82 -6.99 -30.75
C ALA A 144 -2.11 -5.52 -31.11
N THR A 145 -3.26 -5.23 -31.71
CA THR A 145 -3.69 -3.88 -32.13
C THR A 145 -4.03 -2.96 -30.95
N TYR A 146 -4.22 -3.53 -29.76
CA TYR A 146 -4.45 -2.81 -28.50
C TYR A 146 -3.18 -2.20 -27.90
N LEU A 147 -2.00 -2.51 -28.45
CA LEU A 147 -0.72 -2.10 -27.92
C LEU A 147 -0.06 -1.11 -28.88
N ALA A 148 -0.01 0.16 -28.50
CA ALA A 148 0.63 1.20 -29.29
C ALA A 148 2.16 1.01 -29.32
N ASP A 149 2.82 1.64 -30.29
CA ASP A 149 4.25 1.46 -30.55
C ASP A 149 5.13 1.89 -29.37
N GLU A 150 4.74 2.95 -28.68
CA GLU A 150 5.44 3.57 -27.56
C GLU A 150 5.17 2.88 -26.22
N GLU A 151 4.18 1.98 -26.16
CA GLU A 151 3.83 1.28 -24.93
C GLU A 151 4.99 0.41 -24.45
N ARG A 152 5.20 0.39 -23.13
CA ARG A 152 6.29 -0.37 -22.52
C ARG A 152 5.91 -1.83 -22.34
N VAL A 153 6.86 -2.71 -22.65
CA VAL A 153 6.77 -4.14 -22.42
C VAL A 153 7.96 -4.62 -21.62
N ILE A 154 7.75 -5.63 -20.78
CA ILE A 154 8.82 -6.51 -20.32
C ILE A 154 8.98 -7.59 -21.38
N GLY A 155 10.13 -7.62 -22.05
CA GLY A 155 10.51 -8.64 -23.00
C GLY A 155 11.44 -9.68 -22.38
N ILE A 156 11.21 -10.97 -22.66
CA ILE A 156 12.13 -12.04 -22.30
C ILE A 156 12.34 -13.00 -23.48
N VAL A 157 13.47 -13.71 -23.44
CA VAL A 157 13.70 -14.88 -24.30
C VAL A 157 14.03 -16.06 -23.39
N ALA A 158 13.18 -17.07 -23.41
CA ALA A 158 13.33 -18.28 -22.60
C ALA A 158 13.02 -19.51 -23.47
N GLY A 159 13.86 -20.54 -23.38
CA GLY A 159 13.66 -21.77 -24.17
C GLY A 159 13.67 -21.53 -25.69
N GLY A 160 14.26 -20.44 -26.17
CA GLY A 160 14.26 -20.05 -27.58
C GLY A 160 12.99 -19.32 -28.06
N GLU A 161 12.00 -19.10 -27.17
CA GLU A 161 10.78 -18.35 -27.48
C GLU A 161 10.84 -16.95 -26.86
N ALA A 162 10.49 -15.93 -27.66
CA ALA A 162 10.37 -14.55 -27.20
C ALA A 162 8.94 -14.28 -26.70
N ARG A 163 8.84 -13.63 -25.54
CA ARG A 163 7.56 -13.19 -24.95
C ARG A 163 7.63 -11.73 -24.56
N ALA A 164 6.51 -11.03 -24.74
CA ALA A 164 6.29 -9.67 -24.26
C ALA A 164 5.12 -9.62 -23.27
N TYR A 165 5.32 -8.89 -22.17
CA TYR A 165 4.33 -8.67 -21.12
C TYR A 165 4.09 -7.16 -21.02
N PRO A 166 2.97 -6.64 -21.55
CA PRO A 166 2.68 -5.20 -21.53
C PRO A 166 2.57 -4.65 -20.12
N LEU A 167 3.24 -3.52 -19.86
CA LEU A 167 3.14 -2.85 -18.56
C LEU A 167 1.71 -2.38 -18.27
N GLN A 168 0.95 -1.96 -19.29
CA GLN A 168 -0.45 -1.57 -19.14
C GLN A 168 -1.36 -2.71 -18.61
N ILE A 169 -0.96 -3.98 -18.79
CA ILE A 169 -1.64 -5.15 -18.19
C ILE A 169 -1.07 -5.42 -16.79
N LEU A 170 0.25 -5.38 -16.66
CA LEU A 170 0.94 -5.60 -15.38
C LEU A 170 0.64 -4.51 -14.34
N ASP A 171 0.26 -3.30 -14.74
CA ASP A 171 -0.23 -2.25 -13.84
C ASP A 171 -1.46 -2.71 -13.05
N TYR A 172 -2.30 -3.59 -13.63
CA TYR A 172 -3.53 -4.09 -13.00
C TYR A 172 -3.41 -5.48 -12.36
N HIS A 173 -2.35 -6.20 -12.67
CA HIS A 173 -2.20 -7.60 -12.31
C HIS A 173 -0.93 -7.90 -11.51
N GLU A 174 0.10 -7.06 -11.64
CA GLU A 174 1.43 -7.09 -11.01
C GLU A 174 2.26 -8.35 -11.20
N ILE A 175 1.62 -9.51 -11.39
CA ILE A 175 2.20 -10.83 -11.44
C ILE A 175 1.52 -11.61 -12.57
N ILE A 176 2.33 -12.18 -13.44
CA ILE A 176 1.90 -13.11 -14.48
C ILE A 176 2.70 -14.41 -14.33
N ASN A 177 2.00 -15.50 -14.02
CA ASN A 177 2.54 -16.86 -14.06
C ASN A 177 2.35 -17.41 -15.47
N ASP A 178 3.44 -17.73 -16.17
CA ASP A 178 3.41 -18.20 -17.56
C ASP A 178 4.29 -19.45 -17.73
N ASP A 179 4.17 -20.12 -18.87
CA ASP A 179 5.00 -21.22 -19.31
C ASP A 179 5.56 -20.91 -20.71
N VAL A 180 6.86 -20.67 -20.76
CA VAL A 180 7.55 -20.30 -22.00
C VAL A 180 8.34 -21.50 -22.48
N ASN A 181 7.77 -22.21 -23.45
CA ASN A 181 8.34 -23.43 -24.02
C ASN A 181 8.78 -24.46 -22.95
N GLY A 182 7.92 -24.74 -21.96
CA GLY A 182 8.18 -25.67 -20.86
C GLY A 182 8.96 -25.08 -19.68
N ILE A 183 9.35 -23.80 -19.74
CA ILE A 183 9.99 -23.08 -18.64
C ILE A 183 8.91 -22.31 -17.88
N PRO A 184 8.59 -22.69 -16.62
CA PRO A 184 7.61 -21.97 -15.85
C PRO A 184 8.22 -20.66 -15.35
N VAL A 185 7.70 -19.54 -15.83
CA VAL A 185 8.19 -18.20 -15.48
C VAL A 185 7.16 -17.46 -14.62
N VAL A 186 7.65 -16.58 -13.76
CA VAL A 186 6.83 -15.52 -13.15
C VAL A 186 7.41 -14.19 -13.57
N VAL A 187 6.58 -13.34 -14.15
CA VAL A 187 6.89 -11.96 -14.48
C VAL A 187 6.23 -11.09 -13.43
N THR A 188 7.01 -10.22 -12.80
CA THR A 188 6.50 -9.32 -11.77
C THR A 188 6.85 -7.88 -12.05
N TYR A 189 5.94 -7.00 -11.65
CA TYR A 189 6.08 -5.56 -11.80
C TYR A 189 5.47 -4.87 -10.58
N CYS A 190 6.20 -3.91 -10.02
CA CYS A 190 5.73 -3.05 -8.94
C CYS A 190 5.45 -1.66 -9.52
N PRO A 191 4.19 -1.25 -9.71
CA PRO A 191 3.84 0.05 -10.27
C PRO A 191 4.36 1.23 -9.44
N LEU A 192 4.46 1.05 -8.11
CA LEU A 192 4.95 2.07 -7.18
C LEU A 192 6.44 2.40 -7.37
N CYS A 193 7.23 1.42 -7.81
CA CYS A 193 8.69 1.54 -7.93
C CYS A 193 9.18 1.51 -9.38
N ASP A 194 8.29 1.31 -10.36
CA ASP A 194 8.62 1.03 -11.76
C ASP A 194 9.68 -0.09 -11.89
N SER A 195 9.58 -1.12 -11.03
CA SER A 195 10.55 -2.20 -10.96
C SER A 195 9.99 -3.50 -11.53
N SER A 196 10.75 -4.13 -12.43
CA SER A 196 10.42 -5.40 -13.06
C SER A 196 11.39 -6.50 -12.66
N ALA A 197 10.89 -7.71 -12.47
CA ALA A 197 11.72 -8.90 -12.34
C ALA A 197 11.06 -10.11 -13.00
N VAL A 198 11.86 -11.03 -13.51
CA VAL A 198 11.39 -12.30 -14.07
C VAL A 198 12.17 -13.44 -13.46
N PHE A 199 11.48 -14.49 -13.03
CA PHE A 199 12.09 -15.65 -12.38
C PHE A 199 11.60 -16.97 -12.98
N ASP A 200 12.48 -17.97 -12.96
CA ASP A 200 12.05 -19.36 -13.06
C ASP A 200 11.33 -19.76 -11.76
N ARG A 201 10.10 -20.26 -11.89
CA ARG A 201 9.26 -20.66 -10.74
C ARG A 201 9.70 -21.98 -10.10
N ARG A 202 10.69 -22.68 -10.65
CA ARG A 202 11.26 -23.89 -10.05
C ARG A 202 12.26 -23.50 -8.98
N THR A 203 11.95 -23.91 -7.75
CA THR A 203 12.78 -23.63 -6.57
C THR A 203 13.26 -24.94 -5.94
N LYS A 204 14.11 -24.84 -4.93
CA LYS A 204 14.51 -26.01 -4.11
C LYS A 204 13.34 -26.67 -3.38
N ILE A 205 12.19 -26.00 -3.26
CA ILE A 205 10.96 -26.52 -2.66
C ILE A 205 9.89 -26.83 -3.72
N GLY A 206 10.28 -26.99 -4.99
CA GLY A 206 9.41 -27.34 -6.10
C GLY A 206 8.91 -26.12 -6.90
N LYS A 207 8.14 -26.39 -7.97
CA LYS A 207 7.50 -25.36 -8.79
C LYS A 207 6.50 -24.56 -7.95
N ARG A 208 6.62 -23.24 -7.97
CA ARG A 208 5.73 -22.30 -7.28
C ARG A 208 4.74 -21.66 -8.25
N GLU A 209 3.65 -21.18 -7.70
CA GLU A 209 2.71 -20.28 -8.36
C GLU A 209 2.53 -19.09 -7.44
N PHE A 210 2.64 -17.88 -7.99
CA PHE A 210 2.70 -16.65 -7.21
C PHE A 210 1.42 -15.85 -7.31
N GLY A 211 1.03 -15.23 -6.20
CA GLY A 211 -0.05 -14.25 -6.14
C GLY A 211 0.39 -12.96 -5.44
N VAL A 212 -0.47 -11.95 -5.49
CA VAL A 212 -0.23 -10.65 -4.86
C VAL A 212 -0.64 -10.72 -3.39
N SER A 213 0.29 -10.43 -2.47
CA SER A 213 0.02 -10.55 -1.03
C SER A 213 -0.69 -9.32 -0.45
N GLY A 214 -0.62 -8.17 -1.13
CA GLY A 214 -1.00 -6.87 -0.59
C GLY A 214 0.01 -6.27 0.39
N LEU A 215 1.16 -6.91 0.59
CA LEU A 215 2.24 -6.44 1.47
C LEU A 215 3.42 -5.89 0.67
N LEU A 216 4.12 -4.94 1.29
CA LEU A 216 5.30 -4.27 0.76
C LEU A 216 6.48 -4.42 1.74
N TYR A 217 7.68 -4.44 1.19
CA TYR A 217 8.93 -4.27 1.94
C TYR A 217 9.86 -3.33 1.18
N ASN A 218 10.37 -2.28 1.83
CA ASN A 218 11.13 -1.20 1.18
C ASN A 218 10.40 -0.62 -0.06
N ASN A 219 9.08 -0.39 0.08
CA ASN A 219 8.16 0.08 -0.96
C ASN A 219 7.99 -0.85 -2.18
N ASN A 220 8.58 -2.05 -2.14
CA ASN A 220 8.51 -3.03 -3.21
C ASN A 220 7.59 -4.20 -2.83
N VAL A 221 6.93 -4.79 -3.83
CA VAL A 221 5.95 -5.86 -3.62
C VAL A 221 6.55 -7.09 -2.95
N LEU A 222 5.82 -7.63 -1.97
CA LEU A 222 5.99 -9.01 -1.51
C LEU A 222 4.98 -9.89 -2.24
N MET A 223 5.47 -10.87 -2.96
CA MET A 223 4.64 -11.91 -3.56
C MET A 223 4.36 -12.98 -2.51
N TYR A 224 3.36 -13.83 -2.72
CA TYR A 224 3.20 -15.04 -1.93
C TYR A 224 3.12 -16.29 -2.83
N ASP A 225 3.48 -17.46 -2.29
CA ASP A 225 3.26 -18.74 -2.99
C ASP A 225 1.91 -19.38 -2.65
N ARG A 226 1.07 -19.64 -3.66
CA ARG A 226 -0.26 -20.26 -3.50
C ARG A 226 -0.22 -21.71 -3.02
N GLY A 227 0.88 -22.40 -3.33
CA GLY A 227 1.06 -23.81 -3.01
C GLY A 227 1.78 -24.07 -1.69
N GLY A 228 2.02 -23.04 -0.86
CA GLY A 228 2.68 -23.18 0.44
C GLY A 228 1.71 -23.61 1.54
N GLN A 229 2.20 -24.37 2.52
CA GLN A 229 1.47 -24.71 3.76
C GLN A 229 2.44 -24.65 4.95
N PRO A 230 2.50 -23.54 5.70
CA PRO A 230 1.83 -22.26 5.43
C PRO A 230 2.41 -21.56 4.19
N GLU A 231 1.68 -20.57 3.68
CA GLU A 231 2.12 -19.77 2.55
C GLU A 231 3.35 -18.94 2.93
N SER A 232 4.29 -18.83 1.99
CA SER A 232 5.51 -18.05 2.17
C SER A 232 5.44 -16.75 1.40
N LEU A 233 5.99 -15.69 2.00
CA LEU A 233 6.24 -14.42 1.32
C LEU A 233 7.57 -14.48 0.59
N TRP A 234 7.64 -13.81 -0.56
CA TRP A 234 8.82 -13.74 -1.42
C TRP A 234 9.08 -12.29 -1.83
N SER A 235 10.32 -11.84 -1.66
CA SER A 235 10.74 -10.51 -2.09
C SER A 235 11.13 -10.52 -3.56
N GLN A 236 10.53 -9.62 -4.35
CA GLN A 236 10.89 -9.42 -5.76
C GLN A 236 12.35 -8.94 -5.88
N VAL A 237 12.75 -7.92 -5.11
CA VAL A 237 14.12 -7.36 -5.18
C VAL A 237 15.19 -8.35 -4.70
N MET A 238 14.94 -9.08 -3.61
CA MET A 238 15.92 -10.04 -3.07
C MET A 238 15.95 -11.37 -3.84
N ALA A 239 14.97 -11.62 -4.71
CA ALA A 239 14.78 -12.89 -5.41
C ALA A 239 14.76 -14.09 -4.45
N SER A 240 14.12 -13.96 -3.29
CA SER A 240 14.09 -15.01 -2.28
C SER A 240 12.84 -15.01 -1.42
N GLY A 241 12.48 -16.18 -0.92
CA GLY A 241 11.47 -16.33 0.13
C GLY A 241 11.98 -15.71 1.42
N VAL A 242 11.14 -14.93 2.07
CA VAL A 242 11.46 -14.18 3.29
C VAL A 242 10.66 -14.66 4.50
N SER A 243 9.66 -15.52 4.31
CA SER A 243 8.85 -16.09 5.38
C SER A 243 8.48 -17.54 5.11
N GLY A 244 7.96 -18.24 6.13
CA GLY A 244 7.43 -19.60 6.00
C GLY A 244 8.43 -20.64 5.47
N PRO A 245 7.94 -21.75 4.90
CA PRO A 245 8.77 -22.81 4.32
C PRO A 245 9.78 -22.36 3.26
N ALA A 246 9.50 -21.25 2.57
CA ALA A 246 10.39 -20.70 1.56
C ALA A 246 11.46 -19.75 2.11
N ASN A 247 11.49 -19.48 3.42
CA ASN A 247 12.46 -18.55 3.98
C ASN A 247 13.90 -18.93 3.56
N THR A 248 14.64 -17.95 3.04
CA THR A 248 16.01 -18.04 2.46
C THR A 248 16.13 -18.86 1.17
N LYS A 249 15.03 -19.39 0.61
CA LYS A 249 15.06 -20.09 -0.68
C LYS A 249 15.10 -19.08 -1.81
N SER A 250 16.00 -19.28 -2.75
CA SER A 250 16.24 -18.37 -3.87
C SER A 250 15.34 -18.69 -5.07
N LEU A 251 15.00 -17.65 -5.82
CA LEU A 251 14.49 -17.72 -7.18
C LEU A 251 15.64 -17.51 -8.17
N ASN A 252 15.59 -18.20 -9.30
CA ASN A 252 16.56 -17.99 -10.36
C ASN A 252 16.04 -16.87 -11.27
N ALA A 253 16.73 -15.72 -11.26
CA ALA A 253 16.39 -14.61 -12.15
C ALA A 253 16.66 -14.96 -13.61
N LEU A 254 15.72 -14.58 -14.48
CA LEU A 254 15.85 -14.68 -15.93
C LEU A 254 16.18 -13.30 -16.51
N PRO A 255 17.01 -13.21 -17.56
CA PRO A 255 17.24 -11.96 -18.26
C PRO A 255 15.93 -11.38 -18.80
N LEU A 256 15.76 -10.07 -18.62
CA LEU A 256 14.62 -9.32 -19.11
C LEU A 256 15.11 -8.00 -19.73
N GLU A 257 14.28 -7.42 -20.58
CA GLU A 257 14.43 -6.07 -21.08
C GLU A 257 13.13 -5.30 -20.89
N VAL A 258 13.20 -4.07 -20.37
CA VAL A 258 12.06 -3.15 -20.39
C VAL A 258 12.28 -2.16 -21.52
N THR A 259 11.39 -2.17 -22.51
CA THR A 259 11.56 -1.40 -23.75
C THR A 259 10.20 -1.07 -24.37
N THR A 260 10.18 -0.35 -25.49
CA THR A 260 8.94 -0.07 -26.22
C THR A 260 8.48 -1.29 -27.01
N TRP A 261 7.18 -1.42 -27.24
CA TRP A 261 6.61 -2.50 -28.04
C TRP A 261 7.19 -2.51 -29.46
N LYS A 262 7.34 -1.34 -30.06
CA LYS A 262 7.96 -1.16 -31.37
C LYS A 262 9.40 -1.70 -31.41
N ASP A 263 10.23 -1.31 -30.44
CA ASP A 263 11.63 -1.74 -30.41
C ASP A 263 11.76 -3.23 -30.13
N TRP A 264 10.92 -3.78 -29.26
CA TRP A 264 10.88 -5.22 -28.99
C TRP A 264 10.49 -6.03 -30.23
N ARG A 265 9.34 -5.75 -30.83
CA ARG A 265 8.83 -6.52 -31.99
C ARG A 265 9.68 -6.37 -33.24
N SER A 266 10.46 -5.27 -33.35
CA SER A 266 11.43 -5.11 -34.43
C SER A 266 12.58 -6.12 -34.36
N ARG A 267 12.99 -6.51 -33.14
CA ARG A 267 14.06 -7.47 -32.88
C ARG A 267 13.54 -8.90 -32.71
N HIS A 268 12.29 -9.04 -32.29
CA HIS A 268 11.61 -10.31 -32.07
C HIS A 268 10.28 -10.36 -32.84
N PRO A 269 10.30 -10.45 -34.18
CA PRO A 269 9.08 -10.39 -35.00
C PRO A 269 8.12 -11.57 -34.77
N ASP A 270 8.63 -12.71 -34.29
CA ASP A 270 7.83 -13.90 -33.95
C ASP A 270 7.42 -13.95 -32.47
N THR A 271 7.66 -12.87 -31.70
CA THR A 271 7.27 -12.81 -30.29
C THR A 271 5.77 -12.98 -30.13
N LYS A 272 5.38 -13.65 -29.05
CA LYS A 272 4.00 -13.57 -28.56
C LYS A 272 3.91 -12.51 -27.47
N VAL A 273 2.73 -11.93 -27.32
CA VAL A 273 2.46 -10.89 -26.32
C VAL A 273 1.18 -11.21 -25.54
N VAL A 274 1.16 -10.94 -24.24
CA VAL A 274 -0.03 -11.20 -23.40
C VAL A 274 -1.23 -10.40 -23.91
N SER A 275 -2.33 -11.11 -24.20
CA SER A 275 -3.57 -10.54 -24.68
C SER A 275 -4.32 -9.76 -23.58
N ILE A 276 -5.10 -8.76 -23.99
CA ILE A 276 -6.08 -8.07 -23.13
C ILE A 276 -7.25 -8.97 -22.72
N GLU A 277 -7.42 -10.14 -23.34
CA GLU A 277 -8.40 -11.15 -22.93
C GLU A 277 -7.95 -11.89 -21.65
N THR A 278 -7.77 -11.14 -20.56
CA THR A 278 -7.27 -11.66 -19.28
C THR A 278 -8.34 -12.40 -18.46
N GLY A 279 -9.62 -12.28 -18.87
CA GLY A 279 -10.76 -12.77 -18.09
C GLY A 279 -11.26 -11.78 -17.03
N HIS A 280 -10.70 -10.57 -16.99
CA HIS A 280 -11.14 -9.49 -16.10
C HIS A 280 -11.71 -8.32 -16.89
N ASP A 281 -12.78 -7.73 -16.39
CA ASP A 281 -13.39 -6.53 -16.95
C ASP A 281 -12.58 -5.29 -16.53
N ARG A 282 -11.58 -4.93 -17.35
CA ARG A 282 -10.67 -3.79 -17.12
C ARG A 282 -10.34 -3.09 -18.42
N GLU A 283 -10.18 -1.77 -18.35
CA GLU A 283 -9.70 -0.95 -19.46
C GLU A 283 -8.17 -0.79 -19.40
N TYR A 284 -7.41 -1.71 -20.00
CA TYR A 284 -5.94 -1.69 -19.98
C TYR A 284 -5.29 -0.56 -20.80
N HIS A 285 -6.02 0.48 -21.19
CA HIS A 285 -5.51 1.61 -22.00
C HIS A 285 -5.24 2.85 -21.14
N SER A 286 -5.60 2.80 -19.87
CA SER A 286 -5.32 3.80 -18.84
C SER A 286 -4.54 3.15 -17.70
N ARG A 287 -3.92 3.99 -16.86
CA ARG A 287 -3.37 3.52 -15.59
C ARG A 287 -4.50 3.28 -14.60
N PRO A 288 -4.33 2.33 -13.65
CA PRO A 288 -5.29 2.11 -12.59
C PRO A 288 -5.54 3.38 -11.79
N SER A 289 -6.80 3.54 -11.39
CA SER A 289 -7.29 4.54 -10.45
C SER A 289 -7.70 3.88 -9.13
N ALA A 290 -7.98 4.68 -8.10
CA ALA A 290 -8.41 4.16 -6.80
C ALA A 290 -9.68 3.26 -6.89
N ASP A 291 -10.55 3.51 -7.87
CA ASP A 291 -11.79 2.75 -8.08
C ASP A 291 -11.53 1.35 -8.69
N ASP A 292 -10.35 1.11 -9.25
CA ASP A 292 -9.98 -0.15 -9.89
C ASP A 292 -9.51 -1.24 -8.90
N GLY A 293 -9.45 -0.90 -7.61
CA GLY A 293 -9.00 -1.80 -6.54
C GLY A 293 -7.50 -2.11 -6.58
N VAL A 294 -6.71 -1.25 -7.22
CA VAL A 294 -5.26 -1.33 -7.36
C VAL A 294 -4.68 -0.07 -6.71
N HIS A 295 -3.96 -0.24 -5.59
CA HIS A 295 -3.22 0.75 -4.79
C HIS A 295 -3.89 2.10 -4.49
#